data_AF-A0A1U7CUU5-F1
#
_entry.id   AF-A0A1U7CUU5-F1
#
_cell.length_a   1.000
_cell.length_b   1.000
_cell.length_c   1.000
_cell.angle_alpha   90.00
_cell.angle_beta   90.00
_cell.angle_gamma   90.00
#
_symmetry.space_group_name_H-M   'P 1'
#
loop_
_entity.id
_entity.type
_entity.pdbx_description
1 polymer ?
#
loop_
_entity_poly.entity_id
_entity_poly.type
_entity_poly.pdbx_seq_one_letter_code
_entity_poly.pdbx_strand_id
1 'polypeptide(L)'
;MNPARPPAWGPGGGPGRPPGWGAGRPPAWASRPGWNNHQAWVNGYWHGRNNNWWNNGGAFFTGMAVGGIGAWGLNSAIYSWGYRPFMNPYAVAVQPIIIQQPVVVQQPIVVGQPALPVAAAPAGVYDYSQPLAETAPPDPSVADPAMQTFDAAREAFKAGDYNQALKQTDEALKALPNDAAIHEFRALCFFAMKQYDQAAGVLYAVLSVGPGWDWTTLIGLYPSIDVYTPQLRALEEYGSANPNSAAARFVLGYHYLTQGHTEAAIGEFKDVTLLQPSDKLSAQIVAQLSGSQEPGEPSATAPQTEAAPTAAEPPAATPSVPEGNLVGAWQAAPDAGVSIALTIAADGGFQWNLTQQGQTQPIAGKYTYGNGILTLAQSDDNVMVGKVTWQDDSHFVFQAMGGGPNDPGLTFSK
;
A
#
# COMPACT_ATOMS: atom_id res chain seq x y z
N MET A 1 18.79 -38.10 43.60
CA MET A 1 19.27 -36.77 43.14
C MET A 1 18.82 -36.63 41.70
N ASN A 2 17.82 -35.77 41.47
CA ASN A 2 17.14 -35.57 40.19
C ASN A 2 17.25 -34.07 39.87
N PRO A 3 17.87 -33.64 38.75
CA PRO A 3 18.05 -32.23 38.46
C PRO A 3 16.76 -31.61 37.89
N ALA A 4 16.57 -30.33 38.22
CA ALA A 4 15.31 -29.59 38.20
C ALA A 4 14.67 -29.38 36.81
N ARG A 5 13.33 -29.34 36.81
CA ARG A 5 12.48 -28.84 35.71
C ARG A 5 12.66 -27.32 35.54
N PRO A 6 12.65 -26.78 34.30
CA PRO A 6 12.51 -25.35 34.06
C PRO A 6 11.07 -24.88 34.36
N PRO A 7 10.85 -23.57 34.65
CA PRO A 7 9.57 -23.06 35.13
C PRO A 7 8.50 -23.05 34.03
N ALA A 8 7.29 -23.44 34.41
CA ALA A 8 6.09 -23.35 33.58
C ALA A 8 5.69 -21.89 33.39
N TRP A 9 5.54 -21.46 32.13
CA TRP A 9 4.92 -20.19 31.77
C TRP A 9 3.39 -20.32 31.83
N GLY A 10 2.72 -19.32 32.40
CA GLY A 10 1.29 -19.32 32.71
C GLY A 10 0.37 -19.35 31.47
N PRO A 11 -0.94 -19.59 31.68
CA PRO A 11 -1.89 -19.83 30.61
C PRO A 11 -2.34 -18.49 30.00
N GLY A 12 -1.98 -18.22 28.75
CA GLY A 12 -2.46 -17.03 28.04
C GLY A 12 -1.90 -16.76 26.64
N GLY A 13 -0.84 -17.45 26.22
CA GLY A 13 -0.30 -17.33 24.85
C GLY A 13 -0.45 -18.64 24.10
N GLY A 14 -1.31 -18.69 23.09
CA GLY A 14 -1.26 -19.76 22.09
C GLY A 14 0.11 -19.78 21.38
N PRO A 15 0.59 -20.93 20.91
CA PRO A 15 1.87 -21.03 20.21
C PRO A 15 1.77 -20.24 18.89
N GLY A 16 2.59 -19.19 18.74
CA GLY A 16 2.73 -18.47 17.46
C GLY A 16 2.71 -16.94 17.52
N ARG A 17 2.45 -16.31 18.67
CA ARG A 17 2.56 -14.84 18.80
C ARG A 17 3.92 -14.47 19.42
N PRO A 18 4.80 -13.72 18.72
CA PRO A 18 5.99 -13.17 19.36
C PRO A 18 5.60 -12.14 20.44
N PRO A 19 6.48 -11.87 21.42
CA PRO A 19 6.23 -10.87 22.44
C PRO A 19 5.95 -9.52 21.79
N GLY A 20 4.83 -8.90 22.16
CA GLY A 20 4.50 -7.55 21.71
C GLY A 20 5.66 -6.59 21.98
N TRP A 21 5.94 -5.71 21.02
CA TRP A 21 6.97 -4.69 21.11
C TRP A 21 6.87 -3.96 22.47
N GLY A 22 7.92 -4.06 23.28
CA GLY A 22 7.98 -3.40 24.58
C GLY A 22 7.99 -1.89 24.43
N ALA A 23 7.03 -1.20 25.05
CA ALA A 23 6.95 0.25 25.34
C ALA A 23 7.33 1.29 24.25
N GLY A 24 7.64 0.87 23.02
CA GLY A 24 7.93 1.72 21.88
C GLY A 24 6.82 1.61 20.83
N ARG A 25 6.57 2.69 20.09
CA ARG A 25 5.64 2.67 18.96
C ARG A 25 6.16 1.67 17.92
N PRO A 26 5.31 0.76 17.41
CA PRO A 26 5.72 -0.19 16.38
C PRO A 26 6.14 0.57 15.10
N PRO A 27 7.02 -0.01 14.26
CA PRO A 27 7.43 0.60 13.00
C PRO A 27 6.21 0.94 12.11
N ALA A 28 6.28 1.99 11.30
CA ALA A 28 5.12 2.47 10.51
C ALA A 28 4.52 1.40 9.57
N TRP A 29 5.33 0.46 9.08
CA TRP A 29 4.85 -0.66 8.27
C TRP A 29 4.04 -1.71 9.04
N ALA A 30 4.10 -1.70 10.38
CA ALA A 30 3.32 -2.60 11.22
C ALA A 30 1.83 -2.24 11.26
N SER A 31 1.46 -1.06 10.75
CA SER A 31 0.08 -0.60 10.56
C SER A 31 -0.54 -1.07 9.25
N ARG A 32 0.17 -1.86 8.43
CA ARG A 32 -0.41 -2.38 7.17
C ARG A 32 -1.68 -3.20 7.46
N PRO A 33 -2.74 -3.06 6.64
CA PRO A 33 -3.91 -3.91 6.73
C PRO A 33 -3.51 -5.40 6.70
N GLY A 34 -3.86 -6.13 7.75
CA GLY A 34 -3.54 -7.56 7.86
C GLY A 34 -2.20 -7.92 8.50
N TRP A 35 -1.29 -6.96 8.74
CA TRP A 35 0.08 -7.23 9.23
C TRP A 35 0.14 -8.16 10.45
N ASN A 36 -0.77 -7.97 11.41
CA ASN A 36 -0.84 -8.78 12.63
C ASN A 36 -0.99 -10.29 12.36
N ASN A 37 -1.51 -10.67 11.20
CA ASN A 37 -1.75 -12.06 10.82
C ASN A 37 -0.52 -12.74 10.17
N HIS A 38 0.52 -11.97 9.81
CA HIS A 38 1.62 -12.45 8.98
C HIS A 38 3.01 -12.40 9.62
N GLN A 39 3.08 -12.00 10.90
CA GLN A 39 4.34 -11.82 11.65
C GLN A 39 5.23 -13.09 11.71
N ALA A 40 4.65 -14.27 11.50
CA ALA A 40 5.38 -15.53 11.53
C ALA A 40 6.18 -15.81 10.24
N TRP A 41 5.89 -15.13 9.12
CA TRP A 41 6.48 -15.48 7.83
C TRP A 41 6.86 -14.28 6.94
N VAL A 42 6.33 -13.09 7.18
CA VAL A 42 6.82 -11.86 6.53
C VAL A 42 8.00 -11.32 7.34
N ASN A 43 9.18 -11.33 6.72
CA ASN A 43 10.46 -11.02 7.35
C ASN A 43 10.90 -9.56 7.16
N GLY A 44 10.13 -8.77 6.42
CA GLY A 44 10.41 -7.37 6.16
C GLY A 44 9.93 -6.91 4.79
N TYR A 45 10.41 -5.73 4.42
CA TYR A 45 10.11 -5.07 3.16
C TYR A 45 11.43 -4.59 2.53
N TRP A 46 11.47 -4.56 1.19
CA TRP A 46 12.63 -4.23 0.35
C TRP A 46 13.98 -3.99 1.05
N HIS A 47 14.87 -5.00 0.97
CA HIS A 47 16.31 -5.01 1.32
C HIS A 47 16.75 -4.49 2.68
N GLY A 48 15.86 -4.41 3.66
CA GLY A 48 16.27 -3.91 4.97
C GLY A 48 16.93 -2.53 4.85
N ARG A 49 16.56 -1.73 3.82
CA ARG A 49 16.86 -0.30 3.74
C ARG A 49 16.16 0.48 4.86
N ASN A 50 15.78 -0.19 5.94
CA ASN A 50 15.60 0.26 7.32
C ASN A 50 16.88 0.87 7.93
N ASN A 51 17.64 1.64 7.14
CA ASN A 51 18.61 2.59 7.67
C ASN A 51 17.86 3.61 8.54
N ASN A 52 18.57 4.45 9.29
CA ASN A 52 18.07 5.53 10.17
C ASN A 52 16.87 6.35 9.62
N TRP A 53 16.63 6.26 8.31
CA TRP A 53 15.51 6.76 7.52
C TRP A 53 14.13 6.10 7.78
N TRP A 54 14.03 4.78 8.08
CA TRP A 54 12.73 4.11 8.28
C TRP A 54 12.43 3.66 9.73
N ASN A 55 13.45 3.52 10.58
CA ASN A 55 13.28 2.96 11.94
C ASN A 55 13.47 3.95 13.10
N ASN A 56 14.03 5.14 12.87
CA ASN A 56 14.35 6.07 13.96
C ASN A 56 13.23 7.10 14.14
N GLY A 57 12.31 6.80 15.06
CA GLY A 57 11.09 7.53 15.41
C GLY A 57 11.22 8.99 15.85
N GLY A 58 12.19 9.74 15.32
CA GLY A 58 12.29 11.20 15.38
C GLY A 58 12.45 11.85 14.00
N ALA A 59 13.17 11.22 13.06
CA ALA A 59 13.41 11.74 11.71
C ALA A 59 12.20 11.55 10.77
N PHE A 60 11.32 10.59 11.06
CA PHE A 60 10.05 10.42 10.35
C PHE A 60 9.05 11.55 10.66
N PHE A 61 9.12 12.16 11.84
CA PHE A 61 8.31 13.33 12.21
C PHE A 61 8.93 14.66 11.78
N THR A 62 10.25 14.74 11.54
CA THR A 62 10.97 15.99 11.21
C THR A 62 11.42 16.11 9.75
N GLY A 63 11.58 15.01 9.01
CA GLY A 63 11.67 15.04 7.54
C GLY A 63 10.34 15.45 6.86
N MET A 64 9.27 15.48 7.64
CA MET A 64 7.91 15.95 7.33
C MET A 64 7.82 17.49 7.22
N ALA A 65 8.72 18.09 6.46
CA ALA A 65 8.57 19.49 6.04
C ALA A 65 9.08 19.78 4.62
N VAL A 66 9.95 18.95 4.01
CA VAL A 66 10.66 19.38 2.79
C VAL A 66 10.80 18.32 1.66
N GLY A 67 10.55 17.02 1.85
CA GLY A 67 10.80 16.10 0.72
C GLY A 67 10.22 14.70 0.79
N GLY A 68 9.00 14.53 0.29
CA GLY A 68 8.56 13.31 -0.39
C GLY A 68 7.95 12.22 0.52
N ILE A 69 6.62 12.14 0.48
CA ILE A 69 5.76 11.01 0.85
C ILE A 69 6.02 10.38 2.22
N GLY A 70 5.34 10.94 3.24
CA GLY A 70 5.23 10.36 4.57
C GLY A 70 4.22 9.20 4.63
N ALA A 71 4.68 8.08 5.17
CA ALA A 71 3.92 7.04 5.86
C ALA A 71 3.06 6.06 5.04
N TRP A 72 3.72 5.10 4.41
CA TRP A 72 3.15 3.76 4.22
C TRP A 72 2.74 3.18 5.59
N GLY A 73 1.47 3.36 5.98
CA GLY A 73 0.93 2.96 7.28
C GLY A 73 0.07 4.01 8.01
N LEU A 74 -0.12 5.21 7.45
CA LEU A 74 -1.09 6.20 7.95
C LEU A 74 -1.85 6.97 6.84
N ASN A 75 -1.69 6.60 5.56
CA ASN A 75 -2.06 7.49 4.44
C ASN A 75 -2.88 6.85 3.31
N SER A 76 -3.48 5.67 3.52
CA SER A 76 -4.53 5.16 2.61
C SER A 76 -5.72 6.15 2.53
N ALA A 77 -5.91 6.96 3.56
CA ALA A 77 -6.88 8.06 3.64
C ALA A 77 -6.72 9.06 2.48
N ILE A 78 -5.49 9.34 2.01
CA ILE A 78 -5.28 10.26 0.89
C ILE A 78 -6.01 9.79 -0.39
N TYR A 79 -6.05 8.49 -0.64
CA TYR A 79 -6.75 7.94 -1.80
C TYR A 79 -8.23 7.69 -1.49
N SER A 80 -8.53 7.01 -0.37
CA SER A 80 -9.89 6.62 -0.02
C SER A 80 -10.81 7.79 0.35
N TRP A 81 -10.24 8.93 0.79
CA TRP A 81 -11.00 10.15 1.06
C TRP A 81 -10.98 11.09 -0.16
N GLY A 82 -10.36 10.68 -1.27
CA GLY A 82 -10.35 11.40 -2.54
C GLY A 82 -9.48 12.66 -2.55
N TYR A 83 -8.56 12.80 -1.59
CA TYR A 83 -7.55 13.86 -1.62
C TYR A 83 -6.67 13.75 -2.86
N ARG A 84 -6.35 12.51 -3.28
CA ARG A 84 -5.77 12.21 -4.59
C ARG A 84 -6.65 11.23 -5.36
N PRO A 85 -6.73 11.39 -6.69
CA PRO A 85 -7.37 10.38 -7.50
C PRO A 85 -6.55 9.09 -7.39
N PHE A 86 -7.22 7.99 -7.04
CA PHE A 86 -6.64 6.69 -7.24
C PHE A 86 -6.94 6.25 -8.67
N MET A 87 -5.90 5.88 -9.40
CA MET A 87 -6.05 5.31 -10.72
C MET A 87 -5.00 4.23 -10.88
N ASN A 88 -5.48 3.00 -11.04
CA ASN A 88 -4.65 1.87 -11.37
C ASN A 88 -4.69 1.65 -12.89
N PRO A 89 -3.62 2.02 -13.62
CA PRO A 89 -3.59 1.90 -15.08
C PRO A 89 -3.62 0.45 -15.57
N TYR A 90 -3.48 -0.51 -14.66
CA TYR A 90 -3.46 -1.96 -14.91
C TYR A 90 -4.73 -2.65 -14.38
N ALA A 91 -5.72 -1.91 -13.89
CA ALA A 91 -6.99 -2.48 -13.47
C ALA A 91 -7.79 -3.00 -14.68
N VAL A 92 -7.47 -4.23 -15.11
CA VAL A 92 -8.31 -5.00 -16.02
C VAL A 92 -9.45 -5.63 -15.22
N ALA A 93 -10.69 -5.50 -15.71
CA ALA A 93 -11.83 -6.24 -15.19
C ALA A 93 -11.53 -7.74 -15.30
N VAL A 94 -11.10 -8.35 -14.19
CA VAL A 94 -10.69 -9.76 -14.16
C VAL A 94 -11.92 -10.60 -14.49
N GLN A 95 -11.93 -11.18 -15.69
CA GLN A 95 -12.93 -12.16 -16.08
C GLN A 95 -12.70 -13.43 -15.25
N PRO A 96 -13.74 -14.05 -14.68
CA PRO A 96 -13.58 -15.27 -13.90
C PRO A 96 -12.97 -16.37 -14.76
N ILE A 97 -12.03 -17.11 -14.18
CA ILE A 97 -11.54 -18.38 -14.75
C ILE A 97 -12.71 -19.37 -14.67
N ILE A 98 -13.47 -19.51 -15.77
CA ILE A 98 -14.44 -20.59 -15.91
C ILE A 98 -13.64 -21.87 -16.17
N ILE A 99 -13.43 -22.68 -15.13
CA ILE A 99 -12.97 -24.06 -15.30
C ILE A 99 -14.09 -24.81 -16.01
N GLN A 100 -14.05 -24.89 -17.34
CA GLN A 100 -14.91 -25.80 -18.08
C GLN A 100 -14.43 -27.22 -17.78
N GLN A 101 -15.09 -27.90 -16.84
CA GLN A 101 -15.02 -29.36 -16.79
C GLN A 101 -15.61 -29.87 -18.11
N PRO A 102 -14.91 -30.74 -18.88
CA PRO A 102 -15.47 -31.31 -20.08
C PRO A 102 -16.58 -32.28 -19.68
N VAL A 103 -17.83 -31.81 -19.68
CA VAL A 103 -19.00 -32.69 -19.66
C VAL A 103 -19.07 -33.32 -21.06
N VAL A 104 -18.73 -34.60 -21.14
CA VAL A 104 -19.00 -35.42 -22.32
C VAL A 104 -20.51 -35.56 -22.45
N VAL A 105 -21.12 -34.80 -23.36
CA VAL A 105 -22.48 -35.06 -23.84
C VAL A 105 -22.41 -35.27 -25.34
N GLN A 106 -22.85 -36.45 -25.77
CA GLN A 106 -23.03 -36.79 -27.17
C GLN A 106 -24.26 -36.06 -27.74
N GLN A 107 -24.10 -35.63 -29.01
CA GLN A 107 -25.12 -35.32 -30.04
C GLN A 107 -25.48 -33.84 -30.31
N PRO A 108 -25.79 -33.49 -31.59
CA PRO A 108 -25.76 -32.11 -32.07
C PRO A 108 -27.15 -31.53 -32.33
N ILE A 109 -27.46 -30.34 -31.81
CA ILE A 109 -28.58 -29.53 -32.31
C ILE A 109 -28.19 -28.05 -32.29
N VAL A 110 -28.29 -27.42 -33.46
CA VAL A 110 -28.19 -25.97 -33.68
C VAL A 110 -29.45 -25.30 -33.15
N VAL A 111 -29.33 -24.38 -32.18
CA VAL A 111 -30.37 -23.41 -31.84
C VAL A 111 -29.70 -22.07 -31.51
N GLY A 112 -30.23 -21.01 -32.12
CA GLY A 112 -29.63 -19.67 -32.21
C GLY A 112 -29.34 -19.00 -30.87
N GLN A 113 -28.30 -18.16 -30.88
CA GLN A 113 -27.91 -17.29 -29.77
C GLN A 113 -29.06 -16.33 -29.40
N PRO A 114 -29.62 -16.42 -28.18
CA PRO A 114 -30.23 -15.28 -27.54
C PRO A 114 -29.09 -14.41 -26.99
N ALA A 115 -29.18 -13.09 -27.17
CA ALA A 115 -28.33 -12.13 -26.48
C ALA A 115 -28.44 -12.38 -24.96
N LEU A 116 -27.36 -12.85 -24.35
CA LEU A 116 -27.31 -13.05 -22.91
C LEU A 116 -27.24 -11.67 -22.23
N PRO A 117 -28.02 -11.43 -21.16
CA PRO A 117 -27.87 -10.23 -20.35
C PRO A 117 -26.44 -10.19 -19.80
N VAL A 118 -25.86 -8.99 -19.76
CA VAL A 118 -24.58 -8.74 -19.08
C VAL A 118 -24.76 -9.15 -17.62
N ALA A 119 -24.32 -10.37 -17.30
CA ALA A 119 -24.32 -10.87 -15.94
C ALA A 119 -23.33 -10.02 -15.14
N ALA A 120 -23.80 -9.51 -14.00
CA ALA A 120 -22.95 -8.88 -13.00
C ALA A 120 -21.73 -9.77 -12.71
N ALA A 121 -20.56 -9.13 -12.56
CA ALA A 121 -19.32 -9.83 -12.21
C ALA A 121 -19.55 -10.76 -11.00
N PRO A 122 -19.01 -11.99 -11.00
CA PRO A 122 -19.21 -12.90 -9.89
C PRO A 122 -18.60 -12.31 -8.61
N ALA A 123 -19.31 -12.49 -7.49
CA ALA A 123 -18.82 -12.17 -6.17
C ALA A 123 -17.52 -12.94 -5.89
N GLY A 124 -16.38 -12.24 -5.81
CA GLY A 124 -15.08 -12.85 -5.51
C GLY A 124 -13.86 -12.21 -6.17
N VAL A 125 -14.03 -11.26 -7.10
CA VAL A 125 -12.92 -10.50 -7.68
C VAL A 125 -12.81 -9.15 -6.95
N TYR A 126 -11.69 -8.89 -6.28
CA TYR A 126 -11.39 -7.56 -5.74
C TYR A 126 -11.27 -6.56 -6.90
N ASP A 127 -11.91 -5.41 -6.77
CA ASP A 127 -11.85 -4.34 -7.77
C ASP A 127 -10.58 -3.50 -7.59
N TYR A 128 -9.56 -3.81 -8.38
CA TYR A 128 -8.28 -3.08 -8.37
C TYR A 128 -8.33 -1.71 -9.04
N SER A 129 -9.50 -1.28 -9.54
CA SER A 129 -9.71 0.13 -9.90
C SER A 129 -9.83 1.02 -8.65
N GLN A 130 -9.94 0.42 -7.46
CA GLN A 130 -9.94 1.07 -6.16
C GLN A 130 -8.68 0.70 -5.37
N PRO A 131 -8.20 1.58 -4.47
CA PRO A 131 -7.08 1.25 -3.60
C PRO A 131 -7.48 0.15 -2.60
N LEU A 132 -6.49 -0.50 -1.97
CA LEU A 132 -6.75 -1.31 -0.79
C LEU A 132 -7.19 -0.40 0.36
N ALA A 133 -8.32 -0.70 1.00
CA ALA A 133 -8.82 0.14 2.08
C ALA A 133 -8.16 -0.23 3.41
N GLU A 134 -7.78 0.77 4.20
CA GLU A 134 -7.37 0.53 5.58
C GLU A 134 -8.63 0.31 6.43
N THR A 135 -8.73 -0.89 6.97
CA THR A 135 -9.85 -1.32 7.80
C THR A 135 -9.35 -1.81 9.15
N ALA A 136 -10.15 -1.60 10.19
CA ALA A 136 -9.87 -2.14 11.51
C ALA A 136 -9.58 -3.66 11.42
N PRO A 137 -8.68 -4.20 12.26
CA PRO A 137 -8.37 -5.62 12.27
C PRO A 137 -9.65 -6.46 12.41
N PRO A 138 -9.87 -7.47 11.56
CA PRO A 138 -11.06 -8.31 11.63
C PRO A 138 -11.07 -9.14 12.92
N ASP A 139 -12.27 -9.53 13.35
CA ASP A 139 -12.44 -10.41 14.50
C ASP A 139 -11.64 -11.72 14.31
N PRO A 140 -10.91 -12.21 15.32
CA PRO A 140 -10.14 -13.45 15.22
C PRO A 140 -10.94 -14.66 14.73
N SER A 141 -12.24 -14.74 15.06
CA SER A 141 -13.12 -15.82 14.59
C SER A 141 -13.33 -15.82 13.06
N VAL A 142 -13.12 -14.68 12.40
CA VAL A 142 -13.14 -14.53 10.94
C VAL A 142 -11.73 -14.65 10.36
N ALA A 143 -10.74 -14.05 11.03
CA ALA A 143 -9.36 -14.02 10.56
C ALA A 143 -8.69 -15.41 10.58
N ASP A 144 -8.88 -16.19 11.66
CA ASP A 144 -8.17 -17.46 11.84
C ASP A 144 -8.51 -18.50 10.75
N PRO A 145 -9.80 -18.74 10.37
CA PRO A 145 -10.13 -19.64 9.26
C PRO A 145 -9.62 -19.14 7.89
N ALA A 146 -9.66 -17.83 7.67
CA ALA A 146 -9.14 -17.23 6.44
C ALA A 146 -7.62 -17.43 6.32
N MET A 147 -6.90 -17.28 7.42
CA MET A 147 -5.46 -17.53 7.48
C MET A 147 -5.10 -19.00 7.28
N GLN A 148 -5.89 -19.95 7.82
CA GLN A 148 -5.70 -21.37 7.50
C GLN A 148 -5.91 -21.68 6.02
N THR A 149 -6.89 -21.03 5.40
CA THR A 149 -7.14 -21.15 3.95
C THR A 149 -5.97 -20.59 3.15
N PHE A 150 -5.42 -19.46 3.58
CA PHE A 150 -4.24 -18.85 2.98
C PHE A 150 -2.97 -19.69 3.18
N ASP A 151 -2.81 -20.35 4.33
CA ASP A 151 -1.71 -21.30 4.55
C ASP A 151 -1.76 -22.46 3.54
N ALA A 152 -2.96 -22.99 3.28
CA ALA A 152 -3.14 -24.00 2.24
C ALA A 152 -2.79 -23.45 0.84
N ALA A 153 -3.10 -22.18 0.55
CA ALA A 153 -2.71 -21.51 -0.70
C ALA A 153 -1.19 -21.47 -0.88
N ARG A 154 -0.46 -21.14 0.19
CA ARG A 154 1.01 -21.11 0.18
C ARG A 154 1.62 -22.49 -0.04
N GLU A 155 1.05 -23.54 0.56
CA GLU A 155 1.50 -24.91 0.33
C GLU A 155 1.19 -25.39 -1.09
N ALA A 156 0.02 -25.07 -1.65
CA ALA A 156 -0.30 -25.34 -3.05
C ALA A 156 0.67 -24.64 -4.01
N PHE A 157 1.02 -23.38 -3.74
CA PHE A 157 2.00 -22.63 -4.52
C PHE A 157 3.38 -23.28 -4.48
N LYS A 158 3.86 -23.69 -3.30
CA LYS A 158 5.14 -24.42 -3.15
C LYS A 158 5.14 -25.73 -3.91
N ALA A 159 4.00 -26.40 -4.02
CA ALA A 159 3.82 -27.61 -4.82
C ALA A 159 3.75 -27.34 -6.34
N GLY A 160 3.75 -26.08 -6.77
CA GLY A 160 3.63 -25.67 -8.17
C GLY A 160 2.19 -25.64 -8.70
N ASP A 161 1.19 -25.85 -7.84
CA ASP A 161 -0.23 -25.75 -8.21
C ASP A 161 -0.73 -24.31 -8.04
N TYR A 162 -0.32 -23.46 -8.98
CA TYR A 162 -0.62 -22.02 -8.95
C TYR A 162 -2.13 -21.72 -9.11
N ASN A 163 -2.88 -22.59 -9.79
CA ASN A 163 -4.32 -22.41 -9.94
C ASN A 163 -5.05 -22.67 -8.61
N GLN A 164 -4.69 -23.75 -7.91
CA GLN A 164 -5.26 -24.04 -6.60
C GLN A 164 -4.82 -22.99 -5.57
N ALA A 165 -3.56 -22.54 -5.61
CA ALA A 165 -3.06 -21.45 -4.79
C ALA A 165 -3.86 -20.16 -4.99
N LEU A 166 -4.09 -19.74 -6.23
CA LEU A 166 -4.89 -18.56 -6.54
C LEU A 166 -6.33 -18.72 -6.01
N LYS A 167 -6.97 -19.87 -6.23
CA LYS A 167 -8.33 -20.13 -5.75
C LYS A 167 -8.45 -20.01 -4.23
N GLN A 168 -7.50 -20.57 -3.47
CA GLN A 168 -7.50 -20.49 -2.01
C GLN A 168 -7.16 -19.07 -1.53
N THR A 169 -6.31 -18.36 -2.25
CA THR A 169 -6.03 -16.94 -2.00
C THR A 169 -7.29 -16.09 -2.16
N ASP A 170 -8.02 -16.26 -3.26
CA ASP A 170 -9.30 -15.57 -3.49
C ASP A 170 -10.35 -15.91 -2.43
N GLU A 171 -10.37 -17.14 -1.91
CA GLU A 171 -11.25 -17.54 -0.81
C GLU A 171 -10.89 -16.82 0.50
N ALA A 172 -9.61 -16.74 0.85
CA ALA A 172 -9.16 -16.01 2.04
C ALA A 172 -9.51 -14.51 1.95
N LEU A 173 -9.37 -13.92 0.77
CA LEU A 173 -9.72 -12.52 0.52
C LEU A 173 -11.22 -12.21 0.65
N LYS A 174 -12.12 -13.19 0.62
CA LYS A 174 -13.54 -12.94 0.93
C LYS A 174 -13.75 -12.49 2.37
N ALA A 175 -12.93 -13.01 3.29
CA ALA A 175 -12.96 -12.67 4.71
C ALA A 175 -11.98 -11.53 5.05
N LEU A 176 -10.89 -11.43 4.29
CA LEU A 176 -9.81 -10.46 4.50
C LEU A 176 -9.61 -9.59 3.24
N PRO A 177 -10.63 -8.82 2.80
CA PRO A 177 -10.66 -8.21 1.47
C PRO A 177 -9.63 -7.12 1.24
N ASN A 178 -9.01 -6.57 2.27
CA ASN A 178 -8.02 -5.50 2.13
C ASN A 178 -6.62 -5.92 2.59
N ASP A 179 -6.40 -7.21 2.84
CA ASP A 179 -5.12 -7.70 3.34
C ASP A 179 -4.04 -7.60 2.25
N ALA A 180 -3.12 -6.65 2.45
CA ALA A 180 -2.10 -6.34 1.45
C ALA A 180 -1.15 -7.50 1.20
N ALA A 181 -0.84 -8.32 2.22
CA ALA A 181 0.06 -9.46 2.06
C ALA A 181 -0.61 -10.60 1.27
N ILE A 182 -1.90 -10.85 1.51
CA ILE A 182 -2.66 -11.84 0.74
C ILE A 182 -2.82 -11.37 -0.72
N HIS A 183 -3.03 -10.08 -0.96
CA HIS A 183 -3.03 -9.53 -2.32
C HIS A 183 -1.65 -9.62 -3.00
N GLU A 184 -0.56 -9.33 -2.28
CA GLU A 184 0.80 -9.48 -2.82
C GLU A 184 1.09 -10.93 -3.22
N PHE A 185 0.60 -11.90 -2.43
CA PHE A 185 0.64 -13.32 -2.79
C PHE A 185 -0.23 -13.66 -4.01
N ARG A 186 -1.40 -13.05 -4.14
CA ARG A 186 -2.25 -13.18 -5.33
C ARG A 186 -1.50 -12.72 -6.59
N ALA A 187 -0.77 -11.61 -6.52
CA ALA A 187 0.08 -11.16 -7.60
C ALA A 187 1.20 -12.16 -7.93
N LEU A 188 1.80 -12.78 -6.91
CA LEU A 188 2.81 -13.82 -7.09
C LEU A 188 2.24 -15.05 -7.82
N CYS A 189 1.00 -15.45 -7.53
CA CYS A 189 0.30 -16.51 -8.27
C CYS A 189 0.15 -16.14 -9.76
N PHE A 190 -0.27 -14.91 -10.07
CA PHE A 190 -0.35 -14.44 -11.45
C PHE A 190 1.00 -14.42 -12.15
N PHE A 191 2.05 -13.93 -11.48
CA PHE A 191 3.42 -13.95 -11.98
C PHE A 191 3.86 -15.38 -12.33
N ALA A 192 3.66 -16.34 -11.44
CA ALA A 192 4.04 -17.74 -11.68
C ALA A 192 3.26 -18.38 -12.86
N MET A 193 2.05 -17.89 -13.13
CA MET A 193 1.23 -18.28 -14.29
C MET A 193 1.51 -17.45 -15.55
N LYS A 194 2.51 -16.56 -15.53
CA LYS A 194 2.87 -15.63 -16.63
C LYS A 194 1.75 -14.63 -16.99
N GLN A 195 0.83 -14.39 -16.06
CA GLN A 195 -0.28 -13.45 -16.20
C GLN A 195 0.14 -12.06 -15.72
N TYR A 196 1.06 -11.44 -16.46
CA TYR A 196 1.76 -10.23 -16.02
C TYR A 196 0.86 -8.99 -15.94
N ASP A 197 -0.18 -8.88 -16.77
CA ASP A 197 -1.15 -7.79 -16.68
C ASP A 197 -1.94 -7.84 -15.37
N GLN A 198 -2.45 -9.01 -14.99
CA GLN A 198 -3.11 -9.20 -13.70
C GLN A 198 -2.15 -8.99 -12.53
N ALA A 199 -0.91 -9.50 -12.63
CA ALA A 199 0.10 -9.28 -11.60
C ALA A 199 0.38 -7.78 -11.38
N ALA A 200 0.51 -7.00 -12.46
CA ALA A 200 0.70 -5.55 -12.39
C ALA A 200 -0.48 -4.85 -11.70
N GLY A 201 -1.72 -5.19 -12.05
CA GLY A 201 -2.92 -4.62 -11.41
C GLY A 201 -2.95 -4.84 -9.90
N VAL A 202 -2.62 -6.05 -9.46
CA VAL A 202 -2.60 -6.36 -8.02
C VAL A 202 -1.43 -5.69 -7.30
N LEU A 203 -0.21 -5.79 -7.87
CA LEU A 203 0.98 -5.16 -7.29
C LEU A 203 0.82 -3.64 -7.22
N TYR A 204 0.18 -3.01 -8.20
CA TYR A 204 -0.08 -1.57 -8.16
C TYR A 204 -0.86 -1.18 -6.91
N ALA A 205 -1.93 -1.90 -6.59
CA ALA A 205 -2.75 -1.61 -5.42
C ALA A 205 -2.00 -1.90 -4.11
N VAL A 206 -1.24 -3.00 -4.04
CA VAL A 206 -0.37 -3.32 -2.89
C VAL A 206 0.66 -2.21 -2.67
N LEU A 207 1.34 -1.83 -3.74
CA LEU A 207 2.36 -0.80 -3.75
C LEU A 207 1.79 0.60 -3.63
N SER A 208 0.47 0.81 -3.72
CA SER A 208 -0.18 2.09 -3.41
C SER A 208 -0.57 2.25 -1.94
N VAL A 209 -0.42 1.19 -1.13
CA VAL A 209 -0.63 1.23 0.32
C VAL A 209 0.56 0.78 1.16
N GLY A 210 1.63 0.25 0.57
CA GLY A 210 2.91 0.07 1.25
C GLY A 210 4.05 -0.45 0.38
N PRO A 211 5.28 -0.54 0.91
CA PRO A 211 6.39 -1.18 0.21
C PRO A 211 6.13 -2.68 0.02
N GLY A 212 6.65 -3.25 -1.06
CA GLY A 212 6.58 -4.70 -1.29
C GLY A 212 7.50 -5.52 -0.39
N TRP A 213 7.29 -6.83 -0.36
CA TRP A 213 8.08 -7.80 0.39
C TRP A 213 9.58 -7.66 0.18
N ASP A 214 10.36 -8.02 1.20
CA ASP A 214 11.79 -8.23 1.01
C ASP A 214 12.10 -9.57 0.32
N TRP A 215 13.35 -9.72 -0.12
CA TRP A 215 13.81 -10.93 -0.80
C TRP A 215 13.58 -12.21 0.01
N THR A 216 13.83 -12.18 1.32
CA THR A 216 13.68 -13.33 2.23
C THR A 216 12.23 -13.79 2.28
N THR A 217 11.30 -12.85 2.37
CA THR A 217 9.87 -13.14 2.35
C THR A 217 9.47 -13.76 1.01
N LEU A 218 9.82 -13.11 -0.11
CA LEU A 218 9.45 -13.61 -1.44
C LEU A 218 10.03 -15.00 -1.70
N ILE A 219 11.33 -15.20 -1.47
CA ILE A 219 11.98 -16.48 -1.76
C ILE A 219 11.53 -17.60 -0.81
N GLY A 220 11.14 -17.27 0.43
CA GLY A 220 10.56 -18.22 1.39
C GLY A 220 9.21 -18.80 0.97
N LEU A 221 8.53 -18.18 0.00
CA LEU A 221 7.29 -18.70 -0.60
C LEU A 221 7.56 -19.74 -1.70
N TYR A 222 8.79 -19.82 -2.19
CA TYR A 222 9.21 -20.83 -3.16
C TYR A 222 9.88 -22.02 -2.46
N PRO A 223 9.79 -23.23 -3.04
CA PRO A 223 10.52 -24.39 -2.51
C PRO A 223 12.05 -24.25 -2.70
N SER A 224 12.49 -23.51 -3.72
CA SER A 224 13.89 -23.15 -3.92
C SER A 224 14.04 -21.98 -4.91
N ILE A 225 15.24 -21.37 -4.91
CA ILE A 225 15.62 -20.35 -5.90
C ILE A 225 15.64 -20.87 -7.34
N ASP A 226 15.83 -22.18 -7.53
CA ASP A 226 15.84 -22.82 -8.85
C ASP A 226 14.44 -22.88 -9.48
N VAL A 227 13.37 -22.76 -8.67
CA VAL A 227 12.00 -22.64 -9.19
C VAL A 227 11.66 -21.18 -9.53
N TYR A 228 12.09 -20.24 -8.70
CA TYR A 228 11.86 -18.82 -8.92
C TYR A 228 12.63 -18.28 -10.14
N THR A 229 13.92 -18.63 -10.28
CA THR A 229 14.81 -18.03 -11.28
C THR A 229 14.29 -18.21 -12.71
N PRO A 230 13.83 -19.40 -13.15
CA PRO A 230 13.25 -19.57 -14.48
C PRO A 230 11.99 -18.73 -14.74
N GLN A 231 11.17 -18.46 -13.71
CA GLN A 231 9.99 -17.60 -13.86
C GLN A 231 10.39 -16.14 -14.08
N LEU A 232 11.41 -15.66 -13.35
CA LEU A 232 11.98 -14.33 -13.58
C LEU A 232 12.57 -14.22 -14.99
N ARG A 233 13.33 -15.23 -15.45
CA ARG A 233 13.85 -15.26 -16.84
C ARG A 233 12.73 -15.24 -17.88
N ALA A 234 11.62 -15.93 -17.63
CA ALA A 234 10.47 -15.90 -18.52
C ALA A 234 9.79 -14.51 -18.57
N LEU A 235 9.81 -13.75 -17.47
CA LEU A 235 9.33 -12.36 -17.45
C LEU A 235 10.28 -11.42 -18.21
N GLU A 236 11.59 -11.56 -18.00
CA GLU A 236 12.61 -10.79 -18.73
C GLU A 236 12.53 -11.05 -20.25
N GLU A 237 12.39 -12.31 -20.66
CA GLU A 237 12.22 -12.70 -22.06
C GLU A 237 10.91 -12.14 -22.64
N TYR A 238 9.82 -12.23 -21.89
CA TYR A 238 8.54 -11.65 -22.29
C TYR A 238 8.63 -10.13 -22.46
N GLY A 239 9.25 -9.41 -21.52
CA GLY A 239 9.45 -7.96 -21.60
C GLY A 239 10.32 -7.56 -22.80
N SER A 240 11.36 -8.35 -23.09
CA SER A 240 12.22 -8.15 -24.26
C SER A 240 11.46 -8.34 -25.58
N ALA A 241 10.59 -9.35 -25.65
CA ALA A 241 9.74 -9.60 -26.81
C ALA A 241 8.57 -8.61 -26.95
N ASN A 242 8.15 -7.99 -25.84
CA ASN A 242 7.03 -7.06 -25.75
C ASN A 242 7.48 -5.73 -25.15
N PRO A 243 8.34 -4.96 -25.85
CA PRO A 243 8.99 -3.78 -25.28
C PRO A 243 8.03 -2.66 -24.86
N ASN A 244 6.79 -2.68 -25.37
CA ASN A 244 5.72 -1.73 -25.06
C ASN A 244 4.78 -2.20 -23.94
N SER A 245 5.02 -3.38 -23.32
CA SER A 245 4.23 -3.85 -22.19
C SER A 245 4.64 -3.12 -20.91
N ALA A 246 3.91 -2.06 -20.56
CA ALA A 246 4.12 -1.34 -19.31
C ALA A 246 3.88 -2.26 -18.09
N ALA A 247 2.95 -3.23 -18.18
CA ALA A 247 2.67 -4.17 -17.11
C ALA A 247 3.87 -5.10 -16.85
N ALA A 248 4.46 -5.68 -17.90
CA ALA A 248 5.63 -6.55 -17.73
C ALA A 248 6.81 -5.81 -17.11
N ARG A 249 7.06 -4.56 -17.54
CA ARG A 249 8.11 -3.71 -16.97
C ARG A 249 7.83 -3.36 -15.51
N PHE A 250 6.58 -3.04 -15.16
CA PHE A 250 6.19 -2.77 -13.78
C PHE A 250 6.46 -3.99 -12.87
N VAL A 251 6.03 -5.17 -13.30
CA VAL A 251 6.25 -6.43 -12.56
C VAL A 251 7.74 -6.72 -12.45
N LEU A 252 8.52 -6.53 -13.52
CA LEU A 252 9.96 -6.75 -13.52
C LEU A 252 10.68 -5.78 -12.57
N GLY A 253 10.29 -4.50 -12.58
CA GLY A 253 10.77 -3.48 -11.64
C GLY A 253 10.51 -3.86 -10.18
N TYR A 254 9.32 -4.37 -9.87
CA TYR A 254 8.99 -4.91 -8.54
C TYR A 254 9.90 -6.07 -8.14
N HIS A 255 10.13 -7.05 -9.01
CA HIS A 255 11.00 -8.19 -8.72
C HIS A 255 12.46 -7.77 -8.54
N TYR A 256 12.99 -6.90 -9.39
CA TYR A 256 14.34 -6.36 -9.24
C TYR A 256 14.51 -5.57 -7.95
N LEU A 257 13.53 -4.77 -7.57
CA LEU A 257 13.56 -4.02 -6.31
C LEU A 257 13.50 -4.98 -5.12
N THR A 258 12.68 -6.02 -5.20
CA THR A 258 12.60 -7.09 -4.20
C THR A 258 13.88 -7.91 -4.10
N GLN A 259 14.67 -8.02 -5.17
CA GLN A 259 16.00 -8.66 -5.19
C GLN A 259 17.16 -7.71 -4.87
N GLY A 260 16.91 -6.40 -4.85
CA GLY A 260 17.86 -5.38 -4.39
C GLY A 260 18.65 -4.76 -5.52
N HIS A 261 18.34 -5.15 -6.75
CA HIS A 261 18.84 -4.57 -7.99
C HIS A 261 18.13 -3.24 -8.23
N THR A 262 18.42 -2.26 -7.37
CA THR A 262 17.70 -0.98 -7.30
C THR A 262 17.88 -0.17 -8.58
N GLU A 263 19.07 -0.16 -9.17
CA GLU A 263 19.36 0.53 -10.42
C GLU A 263 18.59 -0.08 -11.60
N ALA A 264 18.52 -1.41 -11.66
CA ALA A 264 17.74 -2.11 -12.68
C ALA A 264 16.24 -1.83 -12.51
N ALA A 265 15.73 -1.87 -11.26
CA ALA A 265 14.35 -1.52 -10.96
C ALA A 265 14.00 -0.08 -11.38
N ILE A 266 14.88 0.90 -11.09
CA ILE A 266 14.71 2.29 -11.54
C ILE A 266 14.60 2.35 -13.07
N GLY A 267 15.43 1.60 -13.80
CA GLY A 267 15.36 1.50 -15.26
C GLY A 267 13.98 1.04 -15.74
N GLU A 268 13.48 -0.06 -15.18
CA GLU A 268 12.16 -0.59 -15.55
C GLU A 268 11.03 0.39 -15.23
N PHE A 269 11.03 1.00 -14.03
CA PHE A 269 9.99 1.97 -13.67
C PHE A 269 10.08 3.26 -14.50
N LYS A 270 11.28 3.69 -14.93
CA LYS A 270 11.40 4.80 -15.89
C LYS A 270 10.74 4.46 -17.22
N ASP A 271 10.97 3.26 -17.73
CA ASP A 271 10.33 2.82 -18.97
C ASP A 271 8.80 2.72 -18.81
N VAL A 272 8.30 2.32 -17.64
CA VAL A 272 6.86 2.39 -17.32
C VAL A 272 6.34 3.83 -17.42
N THR A 273 7.05 4.83 -16.87
CA THR A 273 6.60 6.23 -16.94
C THR A 273 6.54 6.78 -18.37
N LEU A 274 7.35 6.24 -19.28
CA LEU A 274 7.32 6.59 -20.70
C LEU A 274 6.14 5.92 -21.43
N LEU A 275 5.88 4.65 -21.14
CA LEU A 275 4.82 3.87 -21.79
C LEU A 275 3.43 4.18 -21.23
N GLN A 276 3.35 4.53 -19.94
CA GLN A 276 2.12 4.84 -19.23
C GLN A 276 2.30 6.12 -18.37
N PRO A 277 2.26 7.33 -18.97
CA PRO A 277 2.47 8.59 -18.25
C PRO A 277 1.42 8.91 -17.16
N SER A 278 0.32 8.17 -17.19
CA SER A 278 -0.75 8.20 -16.20
C SER A 278 -0.42 7.40 -14.93
N ASP A 279 0.60 6.52 -14.98
CA ASP A 279 1.13 5.82 -13.82
C ASP A 279 1.94 6.77 -12.92
N LYS A 280 1.26 7.31 -11.91
CA LYS A 280 1.89 8.20 -10.92
C LYS A 280 2.73 7.45 -9.90
N LEU A 281 2.40 6.18 -9.60
CA LEU A 281 3.11 5.37 -8.63
C LEU A 281 4.53 5.05 -9.11
N SER A 282 4.68 4.59 -10.36
CA SER A 282 6.00 4.31 -10.94
C SER A 282 6.87 5.57 -10.98
N ALA A 283 6.30 6.72 -11.34
CA ALA A 283 7.02 8.00 -11.31
C ALA A 283 7.50 8.37 -9.90
N GLN A 284 6.67 8.12 -8.88
CA GLN A 284 7.03 8.34 -7.48
C GLN A 284 8.12 7.37 -7.02
N ILE A 285 8.02 6.08 -7.34
CA ILE A 285 9.05 5.08 -7.04
C ILE A 285 10.40 5.51 -7.65
N VAL A 286 10.42 5.94 -8.92
CA VAL A 286 11.64 6.45 -9.57
C VAL A 286 12.20 7.67 -8.83
N ALA A 287 11.37 8.67 -8.52
CA ALA A 287 11.80 9.88 -7.85
C ALA A 287 12.41 9.57 -6.46
N GLN A 288 11.77 8.69 -5.70
CA GLN A 288 12.19 8.29 -4.37
C GLN A 288 13.50 7.49 -4.39
N LEU A 289 13.62 6.52 -5.31
CA LEU A 289 14.81 5.69 -5.42
C LEU A 289 16.01 6.46 -6.02
N SER A 290 15.76 7.39 -6.95
CA SER A 290 16.81 8.20 -7.59
C SER A 290 17.30 9.34 -6.68
N GLY A 291 16.41 9.95 -5.89
CA GLY A 291 16.78 10.98 -4.90
C GLY A 291 17.62 10.44 -3.73
N SER A 292 17.70 9.12 -3.59
CA SER A 292 18.56 8.44 -2.60
C SER A 292 20.00 8.19 -3.09
N GLN A 293 20.32 8.52 -4.35
CA GLN A 293 21.70 8.51 -4.85
C GLN A 293 22.40 9.82 -4.46
N GLU A 294 22.93 9.89 -3.24
CA GLU A 294 24.11 10.74 -3.02
C GLU A 294 25.31 10.15 -3.80
N PRO A 295 26.19 10.99 -4.38
CA PRO A 295 27.38 10.52 -5.07
C PRO A 295 28.25 9.76 -4.07
N GLY A 296 28.57 8.50 -4.38
CA GLY A 296 29.47 7.72 -3.57
C GLY A 296 30.83 8.40 -3.46
N GLU A 297 31.46 8.26 -2.30
CA GLU A 297 32.92 8.18 -2.17
C GLU A 297 33.33 7.65 -0.77
N PRO A 298 34.60 7.24 -0.57
CA PRO A 298 34.96 5.90 -0.14
C PRO A 298 35.33 5.78 1.34
N SER A 299 35.49 4.53 1.77
CA SER A 299 36.09 4.15 3.05
C SER A 299 37.52 4.70 3.19
N ALA A 300 37.72 5.68 4.08
CA ALA A 300 39.01 5.94 4.73
C ALA A 300 38.84 6.72 6.04
N THR A 301 39.33 6.11 7.12
CA THR A 301 39.52 6.56 8.50
C THR A 301 40.32 7.86 8.66
N ALA A 302 39.84 8.83 9.45
CA ALA A 302 40.61 9.66 10.41
C ALA A 302 39.64 10.52 11.28
N PRO A 303 40.07 11.12 12.42
CA PRO A 303 39.39 10.95 13.71
C PRO A 303 38.40 12.05 14.08
N GLN A 304 37.38 11.64 14.86
CA GLN A 304 36.45 12.51 15.57
C GLN A 304 37.23 13.45 16.49
N THR A 305 37.13 14.76 16.22
CA THR A 305 37.42 15.78 17.23
C THR A 305 36.11 16.12 17.88
N GLU A 306 36.00 15.72 19.14
CA GLU A 306 34.92 16.05 20.07
C GLU A 306 34.87 17.57 20.27
N ALA A 307 33.82 18.21 19.74
CA ALA A 307 33.48 19.59 20.05
C ALA A 307 32.18 19.58 20.88
N ALA A 308 32.32 20.00 22.14
CA ALA A 308 31.26 20.13 23.13
C ALA A 308 30.12 21.06 22.65
N PRO A 309 28.88 20.88 23.13
CA PRO A 309 27.74 21.66 22.69
C PRO A 309 27.79 23.07 23.28
N THR A 310 28.00 24.07 22.43
CA THR A 310 27.70 25.47 22.79
C THR A 310 26.19 25.66 22.73
N ALA A 311 25.61 26.06 23.85
CA ALA A 311 24.19 26.38 23.98
C ALA A 311 23.77 27.42 22.93
N ALA A 312 22.91 27.00 22.00
CA ALA A 312 22.22 27.89 21.08
C ALA A 312 20.95 28.41 21.75
N GLU A 313 20.85 29.72 21.81
CA GLU A 313 19.69 30.52 22.20
C GLU A 313 18.46 30.15 21.33
N PRO A 314 17.23 30.13 21.87
CA PRO A 314 16.04 29.69 21.13
C PRO A 314 15.79 30.58 19.89
N PRO A 315 15.51 29.99 18.70
CA PRO A 315 15.10 30.78 17.55
C PRO A 315 13.79 31.50 17.83
N ALA A 316 13.77 32.79 17.52
CA ALA A 316 12.64 33.68 17.67
C ALA A 316 11.35 33.14 17.01
N ALA A 317 10.23 33.47 17.64
CA ALA A 317 8.88 33.16 17.20
C ALA A 317 8.66 33.48 15.71
N THR A 318 8.29 32.47 14.95
CA THR A 318 7.74 32.61 13.59
C THR A 318 6.47 33.48 13.63
N PRO A 319 6.25 34.36 12.63
CA PRO A 319 5.04 35.17 12.55
C PRO A 319 3.81 34.26 12.46
N SER A 320 2.83 34.52 13.32
CA SER A 320 1.52 33.84 13.36
C SER A 320 0.81 34.00 12.02
N VAL A 321 0.64 32.90 11.30
CA VAL A 321 -0.26 32.80 10.13
C VAL A 321 -1.66 33.21 10.57
N PRO A 322 -2.44 33.97 9.78
CA PRO A 322 -3.84 34.24 10.09
C PRO A 322 -4.60 32.91 10.28
N GLU A 323 -5.01 32.60 11.51
CA GLU A 323 -5.88 31.46 11.77
C GLU A 323 -7.32 31.87 11.43
N GLY A 324 -7.77 31.56 10.22
CA GLY A 324 -9.19 31.69 9.86
C GLY A 324 -10.06 30.65 10.60
N ASN A 325 -11.37 30.88 10.63
CA ASN A 325 -12.32 29.96 11.25
C ASN A 325 -12.72 28.84 10.27
N LEU A 326 -12.32 27.60 10.56
CA LEU A 326 -12.67 26.42 9.76
C LEU A 326 -14.13 25.98 9.90
N VAL A 327 -14.86 26.40 10.94
CA VAL A 327 -16.26 25.98 11.16
C VAL A 327 -17.13 26.47 10.00
N GLY A 328 -17.83 25.55 9.34
CA GLY A 328 -18.65 25.84 8.17
C GLY A 328 -18.68 24.69 7.16
N ALA A 329 -19.34 24.95 6.03
CA ALA A 329 -19.34 24.07 4.87
C ALA A 329 -18.32 24.56 3.85
N TRP A 330 -17.61 23.62 3.24
CA TRP A 330 -16.52 23.86 2.31
C TRP A 330 -16.60 22.86 1.17
N GLN A 331 -16.15 23.28 -0.01
CA GLN A 331 -16.15 22.47 -1.21
C GLN A 331 -14.77 22.48 -1.85
N ALA A 332 -14.33 21.31 -2.34
CA ALA A 332 -13.11 21.16 -3.13
C ALA A 332 -13.37 20.22 -4.32
N ALA A 333 -12.62 20.43 -5.41
CA ALA A 333 -12.66 19.62 -6.61
C ALA A 333 -11.23 19.26 -7.06
N PRO A 334 -10.67 18.13 -6.60
CA PRO A 334 -9.30 17.75 -6.93
C PRO A 334 -9.12 17.45 -8.42
N ASP A 335 -10.13 16.87 -9.06
CA ASP A 335 -10.09 16.47 -10.47
C ASP A 335 -11.48 16.54 -11.12
N ALA A 336 -11.51 16.44 -12.45
CA ALA A 336 -12.75 16.33 -13.20
C ALA A 336 -13.54 15.08 -12.79
N GLY A 337 -14.74 15.28 -12.23
CA GLY A 337 -15.62 14.20 -11.79
C GLY A 337 -15.44 13.76 -10.33
N VAL A 338 -14.59 14.45 -9.57
CA VAL A 338 -14.45 14.29 -8.12
C VAL A 338 -14.87 15.58 -7.41
N SER A 339 -15.79 15.49 -6.45
CA SER A 339 -16.12 16.60 -5.58
C SER A 339 -16.09 16.19 -4.11
N ILE A 340 -15.66 17.11 -3.26
CA ILE A 340 -15.56 16.92 -1.82
C ILE A 340 -16.38 18.01 -1.16
N ALA A 341 -17.35 17.64 -0.32
CA ALA A 341 -18.03 18.55 0.58
C ALA A 341 -17.58 18.27 2.02
N LEU A 342 -16.85 19.22 2.61
CA LEU A 342 -16.37 19.18 3.98
C LEU A 342 -17.22 20.10 4.86
N THR A 343 -17.85 19.52 5.87
CA THR A 343 -18.52 20.27 6.94
C THR A 343 -17.71 20.11 8.22
N ILE A 344 -17.29 21.24 8.81
CA ILE A 344 -16.62 21.31 10.11
C ILE A 344 -17.63 21.89 11.10
N ALA A 345 -17.98 21.13 12.12
CA ALA A 345 -18.96 21.51 13.13
C ALA A 345 -18.28 22.11 14.37
N ALA A 346 -18.93 23.08 15.03
CA ALA A 346 -18.39 23.73 16.21
C ALA A 346 -18.21 22.79 17.44
N ASP A 347 -18.80 21.60 17.39
CA ASP A 347 -18.72 20.55 18.43
C ASP A 347 -17.50 19.61 18.27
N GLY A 348 -16.57 19.97 17.39
CA GLY A 348 -15.38 19.16 17.09
C GLY A 348 -15.63 18.02 16.11
N GLY A 349 -16.84 17.89 15.55
CA GLY A 349 -17.16 16.92 14.50
C GLY A 349 -16.79 17.41 13.10
N PHE A 350 -16.53 16.49 12.18
CA PHE A 350 -16.50 16.78 10.75
C PHE A 350 -17.31 15.76 9.95
N GLN A 351 -17.74 16.18 8.77
CA GLN A 351 -18.28 15.31 7.72
C GLN A 351 -17.60 15.65 6.40
N TRP A 352 -17.08 14.64 5.73
CA TRP A 352 -16.39 14.70 4.45
C TRP A 352 -17.14 13.81 3.47
N ASN A 353 -17.89 14.39 2.55
CA ASN A 353 -18.63 13.67 1.53
C ASN A 353 -17.83 13.68 0.23
N LEU A 354 -17.20 12.55 -0.07
CA LEU A 354 -16.51 12.33 -1.33
C LEU A 354 -17.51 11.86 -2.39
N THR A 355 -17.61 12.56 -3.51
CA THR A 355 -18.40 12.12 -4.66
C THR A 355 -17.49 11.81 -5.84
N GLN A 356 -17.51 10.56 -6.30
CA GLN A 356 -16.77 10.10 -7.47
C GLN A 356 -17.69 9.26 -8.35
N GLN A 357 -17.69 9.51 -9.67
CA GLN A 357 -18.49 8.75 -10.64
C GLN A 357 -19.98 8.64 -10.27
N GLY A 358 -20.53 9.67 -9.62
CA GLY A 358 -21.94 9.74 -9.19
C GLY A 358 -22.27 8.97 -7.91
N GLN A 359 -21.30 8.34 -7.26
CA GLN A 359 -21.46 7.72 -5.93
C GLN A 359 -20.90 8.65 -4.86
N THR A 360 -21.62 8.80 -3.75
CA THR A 360 -21.19 9.61 -2.60
C THR A 360 -20.85 8.71 -1.42
N GLN A 361 -19.61 8.81 -0.94
CA GLN A 361 -19.12 8.16 0.26
C GLN A 361 -19.00 9.18 1.40
N PRO A 362 -19.81 9.04 2.47
CA PRO A 362 -19.68 9.88 3.65
C PRO A 362 -18.58 9.35 4.57
N ILE A 363 -17.73 10.26 5.03
CA ILE A 363 -16.68 10.01 6.03
C ILE A 363 -16.92 11.01 7.17
N ALA A 364 -17.07 10.54 8.39
CA ALA A 364 -17.34 11.41 9.53
C ALA A 364 -16.48 11.02 10.72
N GLY A 365 -16.18 12.00 11.57
CA GLY A 365 -15.30 11.78 12.70
C GLY A 365 -15.08 13.03 13.53
N LYS A 366 -13.93 13.07 14.20
CA LYS A 366 -13.50 14.22 15.01
C LYS A 366 -12.35 14.95 14.32
N TYR A 367 -12.31 16.27 14.49
CA TYR A 367 -11.19 17.07 14.00
C TYR A 367 -10.49 17.81 15.13
N THR A 368 -9.21 18.13 14.90
CA THR A 368 -8.47 19.12 15.67
C THR A 368 -7.82 20.10 14.71
N TYR A 369 -7.76 21.37 15.12
CA TYR A 369 -7.09 22.41 14.36
C TYR A 369 -6.29 23.31 15.27
N GLY A 370 -5.03 23.55 14.93
CA GLY A 370 -4.16 24.50 15.62
C GLY A 370 -2.79 24.59 14.97
N ASN A 371 -2.15 25.75 15.07
CA ASN A 371 -0.85 26.02 14.44
C ASN A 371 -0.85 25.77 12.92
N GLY A 372 -2.00 26.02 12.28
CA GLY A 372 -2.19 25.76 10.85
C GLY A 372 -2.22 24.28 10.47
N ILE A 373 -2.35 23.34 11.41
CA ILE A 373 -2.47 21.90 11.14
C ILE A 373 -3.89 21.45 11.43
N LEU A 374 -4.55 20.86 10.44
CA LEU A 374 -5.85 20.21 10.56
C LEU A 374 -5.65 18.70 10.60
N THR A 375 -6.17 18.06 11.64
CA THR A 375 -6.27 16.61 11.75
C THR A 375 -7.74 16.22 11.66
N LEU A 376 -8.07 15.29 10.76
CA LEU A 376 -9.38 14.70 10.59
C LEU A 376 -9.26 13.22 10.92
N ALA A 377 -9.93 12.75 11.96
CA ALA A 377 -9.87 11.36 12.42
C ALA A 377 -11.24 10.69 12.31
N GLN A 378 -11.39 9.74 11.39
CA GLN A 378 -12.56 8.87 11.31
C GLN A 378 -12.52 7.81 12.42
N SER A 379 -11.32 7.27 12.68
CA SER A 379 -10.98 6.35 13.77
C SER A 379 -9.51 6.51 14.13
N ASP A 380 -9.05 5.88 15.22
CA ASP A 380 -7.64 5.95 15.67
C ASP A 380 -6.65 5.53 14.56
N ASP A 381 -7.06 4.58 13.72
CA ASP A 381 -6.26 4.04 12.60
C ASP A 381 -6.62 4.64 11.22
N ASN A 382 -7.53 5.62 11.14
CA ASN A 382 -7.91 6.25 9.87
C ASN A 382 -8.00 7.77 10.03
N VAL A 383 -6.86 8.42 9.78
CA VAL A 383 -6.62 9.83 10.07
C VAL A 383 -5.99 10.51 8.86
N MET A 384 -6.51 11.68 8.49
CA MET A 384 -5.89 12.58 7.54
C MET A 384 -5.37 13.82 8.25
N VAL A 385 -4.06 14.05 8.18
CA VAL A 385 -3.41 15.23 8.74
C VAL A 385 -2.92 16.10 7.60
N GLY A 386 -3.13 17.41 7.67
CA GLY A 386 -2.66 18.34 6.65
C GLY A 386 -2.43 19.75 7.16
N LYS A 387 -1.58 20.48 6.44
CA LYS A 387 -1.35 21.91 6.66
C LYS A 387 -2.45 22.71 5.98
N VAL A 388 -3.06 23.63 6.71
CA VAL A 388 -4.01 24.61 6.20
C VAL A 388 -3.27 25.92 5.94
N THR A 389 -3.37 26.41 4.71
CA THR A 389 -2.87 27.71 4.30
C THR A 389 -4.05 28.55 3.83
N TRP A 390 -4.43 29.56 4.62
CA TRP A 390 -5.51 30.48 4.29
C TRP A 390 -5.13 31.37 3.10
N GLN A 391 -6.04 31.49 2.13
CA GLN A 391 -5.93 32.44 1.02
C GLN A 391 -6.75 33.71 1.31
N ASP A 392 -7.97 33.52 1.84
CA ASP A 392 -8.87 34.56 2.33
C ASP A 392 -9.93 33.95 3.28
N ASP A 393 -10.90 34.74 3.77
CA ASP A 393 -11.94 34.30 4.73
C ASP A 393 -12.88 33.19 4.22
N SER A 394 -12.87 32.96 2.91
CA SER A 394 -13.69 31.99 2.18
C SER A 394 -12.89 30.93 1.43
N HIS A 395 -11.55 30.98 1.45
CA HIS A 395 -10.68 30.04 0.76
C HIS A 395 -9.48 29.62 1.60
N PHE A 396 -9.20 28.32 1.62
CA PHE A 396 -7.94 27.80 2.14
C PHE A 396 -7.44 26.62 1.31
N VAL A 397 -6.13 26.39 1.35
CA VAL A 397 -5.51 25.18 0.80
C VAL A 397 -5.23 24.22 1.94
N PHE A 398 -5.76 23.01 1.85
CA PHE A 398 -5.38 21.89 2.71
C PHE A 398 -4.36 21.03 1.97
N GLN A 399 -3.14 20.99 2.48
CA GLN A 399 -2.07 20.15 1.95
C GLN A 399 -1.84 18.98 2.90
N ALA A 400 -2.27 17.78 2.53
CA ALA A 400 -2.09 16.57 3.32
C ALA A 400 -0.60 16.32 3.57
N MET A 401 -0.27 16.04 4.83
CA MET A 401 1.05 15.63 5.26
C MET A 401 1.33 14.25 4.63
N GLY A 402 2.06 14.25 3.52
CA GLY A 402 2.34 13.05 2.73
C GLY A 402 2.20 13.22 1.21
N GLY A 403 1.64 14.34 0.72
CA GLY A 403 1.55 14.56 -0.72
C GLY A 403 2.91 14.83 -1.41
N GLY A 404 3.95 15.14 -0.66
CA GLY A 404 5.29 15.45 -1.17
C GLY A 404 5.49 16.94 -1.53
N PRO A 405 6.70 17.32 -2.00
CA PRO A 405 7.11 18.71 -2.14
C PRO A 405 6.41 19.45 -3.28
N ASN A 406 5.84 18.72 -4.24
CA ASN A 406 5.09 19.26 -5.37
C ASN A 406 3.58 19.06 -5.22
N ASP A 407 3.10 18.78 -4.01
CA ASP A 407 1.68 18.58 -3.77
C ASP A 407 0.91 19.90 -3.80
N PRO A 408 -0.03 20.10 -4.75
CA PRO A 408 -0.76 21.35 -4.84
C PRO A 408 -1.75 21.56 -3.68
N GLY A 409 -2.10 20.51 -2.95
CA GLY A 409 -3.16 20.58 -1.94
C GLY A 409 -4.57 20.54 -2.54
N LEU A 410 -5.57 20.52 -1.67
CA LEU A 410 -6.96 20.77 -1.99
C LEU A 410 -7.31 22.22 -1.69
N THR A 411 -7.75 22.96 -2.69
CA THR A 411 -8.34 24.29 -2.48
C THR A 411 -9.80 24.12 -2.08
N PHE A 412 -10.11 24.54 -0.86
CA PHE A 412 -11.47 24.59 -0.32
C PHE A 412 -12.05 26.00 -0.44
N SER A 413 -13.30 26.09 -0.86
CA SER A 413 -14.10 27.32 -0.90
C SER A 413 -15.41 27.16 -0.12
N LYS A 414 -15.91 28.23 0.51
CA LYS A 414 -17.24 28.23 1.17
C LYS A 414 -18.42 28.09 0.20
#